data_AF-A0A6C0EIF0-F1
#
_entry.id   AF-A0A6C0EIF0-F1
#
_cell.length_a   1.000
_cell.length_b   1.000
_cell.length_c   1.000
_cell.angle_alpha   90.00
_cell.angle_beta   90.00
_cell.angle_gamma   90.00
#
_symmetry.space_group_name_H-M   'P 1'
#
loop_
_entity.id
_entity.type
_entity.pdbx_description
1 polymer ?
#
loop_
_entity_poly.entity_id
_entity_poly.type
_entity_poly.pdbx_seq_one_letter_code
_entity_poly.pdbx_strand_id
1 'polypeptide(L)'
;MLEQTNFKIIDVSFYKNHSIFFKVQKAKSRECKYTLTNNIFTTDNLNLKAKFIDNITYYDNCIQKWIDYVNDNNKNVYLFGASYNNNLLLHKLSNKLNIKGILDNCVEKQGRYFYGYDHLILSPLVLKDKDSIVILKNGVYTEEIKIQLLELNKNTIFLD
;
A
#
# COMPACT_ATOMS: atom_id res chain seq x y z
N MET A 1 -23.45 -3.80 10.93
CA MET A 1 -22.89 -2.85 11.93
C MET A 1 -23.73 -1.59 12.11
N LEU A 2 -23.93 -0.76 11.08
CA LEU A 2 -24.68 0.51 11.22
C LEU A 2 -26.15 0.31 11.64
N GLU A 3 -26.84 -0.64 11.00
CA GLU A 3 -28.23 -1.00 11.38
C GLU A 3 -28.34 -1.61 12.78
N GLN A 4 -27.30 -2.35 13.21
CA GLN A 4 -27.22 -2.93 14.56
C GLN A 4 -27.01 -1.86 15.64
N THR A 5 -26.63 -0.63 15.24
CA THR A 5 -26.29 0.50 16.12
C THR A 5 -27.25 1.68 15.97
N ASN A 6 -28.46 1.46 15.43
CA ASN A 6 -29.49 2.48 15.22
C ASN A 6 -29.05 3.61 14.27
N PHE A 7 -28.25 3.31 13.24
CA PHE A 7 -27.95 4.23 12.15
C PHE A 7 -28.54 3.73 10.84
N LYS A 8 -29.29 4.60 10.16
CA LYS A 8 -29.83 4.39 8.81
C LYS A 8 -28.87 4.97 7.77
N ILE A 9 -28.57 4.21 6.73
CA ILE A 9 -27.87 4.73 5.55
C ILE A 9 -28.85 5.55 4.71
N ILE A 10 -28.52 6.82 4.47
CA ILE A 10 -29.29 7.75 3.62
C ILE A 10 -28.78 7.71 2.19
N ASP A 11 -27.46 7.65 2.02
CA ASP A 11 -26.81 7.74 0.72
C ASP A 11 -25.45 7.04 0.75
N VAL A 12 -24.98 6.62 -0.42
CA VAL A 12 -23.68 5.99 -0.62
C VAL A 12 -23.05 6.55 -1.89
N SER A 13 -21.86 7.13 -1.74
CA SER A 13 -21.09 7.66 -2.86
C SER A 13 -19.73 6.98 -2.97
N PHE A 14 -19.30 6.73 -4.20
CA PHE A 14 -17.97 6.21 -4.49
C PHE A 14 -17.01 7.36 -4.73
N TYR A 15 -15.80 7.27 -4.17
CA TYR A 15 -14.73 8.19 -4.45
C TYR A 15 -13.55 7.43 -5.05
N LYS A 16 -13.30 7.74 -6.32
CA LYS A 16 -12.34 7.02 -7.16
C LYS A 16 -12.61 5.50 -7.09
N ASN A 17 -11.55 4.70 -7.08
CA ASN A 17 -11.59 3.24 -7.03
C ASN A 17 -11.21 2.68 -5.65
N HIS A 18 -11.11 3.51 -4.60
CA HIS A 18 -10.54 3.08 -3.31
C HIS A 18 -11.36 3.45 -2.07
N SER A 19 -12.40 4.28 -2.21
CA SER A 19 -13.18 4.75 -1.07
C SER A 19 -14.68 4.73 -1.34
N ILE A 20 -15.44 4.35 -0.32
CA ILE A 20 -16.90 4.41 -0.30
C ILE A 20 -17.28 5.28 0.88
N PHE A 21 -18.07 6.32 0.62
CA PHE A 21 -18.60 7.21 1.64
C PHE A 21 -20.04 6.84 1.95
N PHE A 22 -20.32 6.61 3.23
CA PHE A 22 -21.67 6.33 3.73
C PHE A 22 -22.20 7.57 4.45
N LYS A 23 -23.31 8.13 3.96
CA LYS A 23 -24.06 9.16 4.67
C LYS A 23 -25.11 8.48 5.54
N VAL A 24 -25.06 8.70 6.85
CA VAL A 24 -25.93 8.01 7.81
C VAL A 24 -26.69 8.99 8.71
N GLN A 25 -27.84 8.56 9.24
CA GLN A 25 -28.63 9.29 10.23
C GLN A 25 -29.04 8.37 11.37
N LYS A 26 -28.98 8.89 12.60
CA LYS A 26 -29.44 8.18 13.80
C LYS A 26 -30.94 7.93 13.73
N ALA A 27 -31.34 6.67 13.85
CA ALA A 27 -32.73 6.21 13.87
C ALA A 27 -33.21 6.00 15.30
N LYS A 28 -34.53 6.19 15.54
CA LYS A 28 -35.16 5.96 16.84
C LYS A 28 -35.49 4.49 17.11
N SER A 29 -35.64 3.68 16.07
CA SER A 29 -35.93 2.24 16.14
C SER A 29 -35.11 1.49 15.09
N ARG A 30 -34.95 0.17 15.27
CA ARG A 30 -34.16 -0.72 14.39
C ARG A 30 -34.81 -0.98 13.03
N GLU A 31 -36.04 -0.56 12.79
CA GLU A 31 -36.70 -0.78 11.52
C GLU A 31 -36.18 0.20 10.46
N CYS A 32 -35.24 -0.27 9.64
CA CYS A 32 -34.78 0.45 8.47
C CYS A 32 -34.83 -0.45 7.25
N LYS A 33 -35.92 -0.34 6.48
CA LYS A 33 -35.91 -0.72 5.07
C LYS A 33 -35.22 0.39 4.30
N TYR A 34 -34.17 0.08 3.56
CA TYR A 34 -33.52 1.01 2.64
C TYR A 34 -33.56 0.45 1.23
N THR A 35 -33.72 1.35 0.28
CA THR A 35 -33.54 1.07 -1.13
C THR A 35 -32.15 1.60 -1.47
N LEU A 36 -31.20 0.70 -1.72
CA LEU A 36 -29.90 1.12 -2.21
C LEU A 36 -30.12 1.71 -3.59
N THR A 37 -29.81 2.99 -3.76
CA THR A 37 -29.90 3.68 -5.06
C THR A 37 -28.90 3.14 -6.07
N ASN A 38 -27.86 2.46 -5.57
CA ASN A 38 -26.81 1.82 -6.36
C ASN A 38 -26.75 0.32 -6.04
N ASN A 39 -26.42 -0.49 -7.04
CA ASN A 39 -26.23 -1.94 -6.92
C ASN A 39 -24.93 -2.28 -6.17
N ILE A 40 -24.75 -1.74 -4.95
CA ILE A 40 -23.54 -1.86 -4.13
C ILE A 40 -23.23 -3.31 -3.80
N PHE A 41 -24.25 -4.17 -3.76
CA PHE A 41 -24.14 -5.60 -3.59
C PHE A 41 -24.36 -6.33 -4.92
N THR A 42 -23.51 -6.06 -5.92
CA THR A 42 -23.42 -6.98 -7.06
C THR A 42 -22.86 -8.33 -6.58
N THR A 43 -23.16 -9.39 -7.33
CA THR A 43 -22.65 -10.77 -7.12
C THR A 43 -21.12 -10.84 -6.99
N ASP A 44 -20.38 -9.84 -7.49
CA ASP A 44 -18.93 -9.70 -7.35
C ASP A 44 -18.42 -9.60 -5.91
N ASN A 45 -19.28 -9.16 -4.98
CA ASN A 45 -18.95 -9.03 -3.56
C ASN A 45 -19.08 -10.34 -2.76
N LEU A 46 -19.64 -11.40 -3.34
CA LEU A 46 -19.79 -12.69 -2.64
C LEU A 46 -18.49 -13.49 -2.60
N ASN A 47 -17.55 -13.22 -3.51
CA ASN A 47 -16.27 -13.94 -3.62
C ASN A 47 -15.09 -13.16 -3.03
N LEU A 48 -15.33 -12.13 -2.21
CA LEU A 48 -14.26 -11.28 -1.64
C LEU A 48 -13.23 -12.09 -0.84
N LYS A 49 -13.65 -13.14 -0.13
CA LYS A 49 -12.72 -14.02 0.58
C LYS A 49 -11.78 -14.75 -0.39
N ALA A 50 -12.32 -15.37 -1.43
CA ALA A 50 -11.51 -16.05 -2.44
C ALA A 50 -10.57 -15.05 -3.14
N LYS A 51 -11.09 -13.92 -3.62
CA LYS A 51 -10.31 -12.83 -4.20
C LYS A 51 -9.21 -12.33 -3.26
N PHE A 52 -9.45 -12.27 -1.95
CA PHE A 52 -8.45 -11.88 -0.96
C PHE A 52 -7.33 -12.92 -0.84
N ILE A 53 -7.66 -14.21 -0.76
CA ILE A 53 -6.68 -15.32 -0.72
C ILE A 53 -5.86 -15.39 -2.01
N ASP A 54 -6.51 -15.22 -3.16
CA ASP A 54 -5.85 -15.19 -4.47
C ASP A 54 -4.86 -14.01 -4.55
N ASN A 55 -5.26 -12.84 -4.02
CA ASN A 55 -4.37 -11.69 -3.91
C ASN A 55 -3.17 -11.97 -3.01
N ILE A 56 -3.34 -12.63 -1.86
CA ILE A 56 -2.21 -13.01 -1.00
C ILE A 56 -1.21 -13.86 -1.79
N THR A 57 -1.70 -14.88 -2.48
CA THR A 57 -0.87 -15.79 -3.30
C THR A 57 -0.15 -15.04 -4.41
N TYR A 58 -0.85 -14.14 -5.10
CA TYR A 58 -0.27 -13.29 -6.13
C TYR A 58 0.88 -12.43 -5.58
N TYR A 59 0.67 -11.75 -4.44
CA TYR A 59 1.70 -10.92 -3.83
C TYR A 59 2.89 -11.73 -3.30
N ASP A 60 2.67 -12.93 -2.77
CA ASP A 60 3.76 -13.82 -2.35
C ASP A 60 4.63 -14.23 -3.55
N ASN A 61 4.01 -14.53 -4.68
CA ASN A 61 4.75 -14.83 -5.92
C ASN A 61 5.52 -13.62 -6.45
N CYS A 62 4.95 -12.41 -6.40
CA CYS A 62 5.67 -11.19 -6.76
C CYS A 62 6.88 -10.94 -5.84
N ILE A 63 6.69 -11.06 -4.53
CA ILE A 63 7.75 -10.90 -3.53
C ILE A 63 8.87 -11.92 -3.77
N GLN A 64 8.54 -13.18 -4.07
CA GLN A 64 9.56 -14.19 -4.34
C GLN A 64 10.37 -13.82 -5.59
N LYS A 65 9.73 -13.41 -6.68
CA LYS A 65 10.43 -12.94 -7.89
C LYS A 65 11.35 -11.74 -7.62
N TRP A 66 10.93 -10.82 -6.76
CA TRP A 66 11.75 -9.68 -6.37
C TRP A 66 12.96 -10.11 -5.54
N ILE A 67 12.78 -11.07 -4.63
CA ILE A 67 13.88 -11.62 -3.84
C ILE A 67 14.91 -12.27 -4.75
N ASP A 68 14.46 -13.12 -5.68
CA ASP A 68 15.34 -13.80 -6.63
C ASP A 68 16.11 -12.79 -7.48
N TYR A 69 15.39 -11.80 -8.05
CA TYR A 69 16.02 -10.72 -8.82
C TYR A 69 17.06 -9.94 -8.02
N VAL A 70 16.74 -9.57 -6.78
CA VAL A 70 17.67 -8.81 -5.93
C VAL A 70 18.89 -9.66 -5.57
N ASN A 71 18.73 -10.93 -5.24
CA ASN A 71 19.86 -11.80 -4.87
C ASN A 71 20.82 -12.05 -6.04
N ASP A 72 20.31 -12.01 -7.28
CA ASP A 72 21.11 -12.12 -8.50
C ASP A 72 21.83 -10.79 -8.87
N ASN A 73 21.58 -9.70 -8.13
CA ASN A 73 22.09 -8.36 -8.44
C ASN A 73 22.81 -7.73 -7.23
N ASN A 74 24.01 -7.21 -7.42
CA ASN A 74 24.77 -6.58 -6.34
C ASN A 74 24.46 -5.08 -6.13
N LYS A 75 23.19 -4.69 -6.28
CA LYS A 75 22.74 -3.27 -6.22
C LYS A 75 22.28 -2.89 -4.80
N ASN A 76 22.24 -1.58 -4.52
CA ASN A 76 21.69 -1.10 -3.26
C ASN A 76 20.16 -1.23 -3.26
N VAL A 77 19.59 -1.89 -2.26
CA VAL A 77 18.15 -2.14 -2.19
C VAL A 77 17.50 -1.21 -1.18
N TYR A 78 16.43 -0.55 -1.60
CA TYR A 78 15.61 0.31 -0.74
C TYR A 78 14.13 -0.03 -0.89
N LEU A 79 13.35 0.24 0.15
CA LEU A 79 11.89 0.20 0.10
C LEU A 79 11.37 1.64 0.15
N PHE A 80 10.46 2.03 -0.75
CA PHE A 80 9.90 3.38 -0.75
C PHE A 80 8.57 3.44 0.01
N GLY A 81 8.42 4.47 0.85
CA GLY A 81 7.26 4.78 1.68
C GLY A 81 7.43 4.35 3.14
N ALA A 82 7.63 5.31 4.04
CA ALA A 82 7.54 5.08 5.49
C ALA A 82 6.09 5.24 5.96
N SER A 83 5.22 4.34 5.48
CA SER A 83 3.82 4.25 5.89
C SER A 83 3.51 2.89 6.51
N TYR A 84 2.48 2.81 7.37
CA TYR A 84 2.11 1.57 8.03
C TYR A 84 1.79 0.42 7.05
N ASN A 85 1.33 0.75 5.83
CA ASN A 85 1.02 -0.22 4.78
C ASN A 85 2.25 -1.07 4.40
N ASN A 86 3.45 -0.51 4.52
CA ASN A 86 4.68 -1.19 4.17
C ASN A 86 5.22 -2.12 5.27
N ASN A 87 4.62 -2.15 6.47
CA ASN A 87 5.05 -3.08 7.54
C ASN A 87 4.95 -4.54 7.10
N LEU A 88 3.83 -4.94 6.48
CA LEU A 88 3.65 -6.32 6.03
C LEU A 88 4.66 -6.71 4.95
N LEU A 89 4.89 -5.80 3.99
CA LEU A 89 5.86 -6.02 2.93
C LEU A 89 7.27 -6.11 3.50
N LEU A 90 7.65 -5.18 4.37
CA LEU A 90 8.96 -5.18 5.02
C LEU A 90 9.17 -6.44 5.87
N HIS A 91 8.16 -6.90 6.61
CA HIS A 91 8.22 -8.17 7.34
C HIS A 91 8.59 -9.36 6.45
N LYS A 92 8.01 -9.42 5.24
CA LYS A 92 8.27 -10.50 4.28
C LYS A 92 9.66 -10.41 3.63
N LEU A 93 10.24 -9.21 3.58
CA LEU A 93 11.51 -8.94 2.90
C LEU A 93 12.72 -8.87 3.85
N SER A 94 12.57 -8.36 5.08
CA SER A 94 13.69 -7.95 5.94
C SER A 94 14.66 -9.07 6.31
N ASN A 95 14.16 -10.31 6.41
CA ASN A 95 15.00 -11.48 6.72
C ASN A 95 15.59 -12.14 5.47
N LYS A 96 15.22 -11.66 4.28
CA LYS A 96 15.60 -12.24 2.99
C LYS A 96 16.45 -11.31 2.15
N LEU A 97 16.31 -10.00 2.34
CA LEU A 97 17.00 -8.95 1.59
C LEU A 97 17.72 -7.98 2.52
N ASN A 98 18.91 -7.56 2.10
CA ASN A 98 19.65 -6.49 2.78
C ASN A 98 19.12 -5.11 2.37
N ILE A 99 18.01 -4.69 2.96
CA ILE A 99 17.40 -3.38 2.71
C ILE A 99 18.23 -2.30 3.43
N LYS A 100 18.83 -1.39 2.66
CA LYS A 100 19.70 -0.31 3.17
C LYS A 100 18.93 0.76 3.96
N GLY A 101 17.64 0.90 3.69
CA GLY A 101 16.77 1.84 4.39
C GLY A 101 15.42 2.01 3.70
N ILE A 102 14.55 2.78 4.34
CA ILE A 102 13.22 3.13 3.83
C ILE A 102 13.26 4.55 3.27
N LEU A 103 12.93 4.75 2.01
CA LEU A 103 12.88 6.10 1.41
C LEU A 103 11.52 6.74 1.70
N ASP A 104 11.48 8.01 2.10
CA ASP A 104 10.21 8.76 2.21
C ASP A 104 10.44 10.25 1.94
N ASN A 105 9.51 10.90 1.24
CA ASN A 105 9.58 12.33 0.94
C ASN A 105 9.36 13.21 2.17
N CYS A 106 8.74 12.69 3.23
CA CYS A 106 8.45 13.42 4.45
C CYS A 106 9.73 13.66 5.27
N VAL A 107 10.23 14.90 5.23
CA VAL A 107 11.45 15.34 5.94
C VAL A 107 11.37 15.03 7.44
N GLU A 108 10.20 15.18 8.06
CA GLU A 108 10.01 14.94 9.50
C GLU A 108 10.22 13.48 9.91
N LYS A 109 10.03 12.53 8.98
CA LYS A 109 10.28 11.11 9.22
C LYS A 109 11.74 10.72 9.00
N GLN A 110 12.47 11.46 8.16
CA GLN A 110 13.85 11.13 7.79
C GLN A 110 14.77 11.19 9.02
N GLY A 111 15.76 10.29 9.07
CA GLY A 111 16.65 10.11 10.21
C GLY A 111 16.02 9.35 11.39
N ARG A 112 14.72 9.05 11.35
CA ARG A 112 14.05 8.19 12.34
C ARG A 112 14.05 6.74 11.88
N TYR A 113 13.85 5.83 12.82
CA TYR A 113 13.66 4.42 12.51
C TYR A 113 12.22 4.13 12.09
N PHE A 114 12.05 3.23 11.12
CA PHE A 114 10.76 2.74 10.73
C PHE A 114 10.18 1.83 11.83
N TYR A 115 8.94 2.08 12.21
CA TYR A 115 8.34 1.47 13.40
C TYR A 115 8.40 -0.07 13.36
N GLY A 116 9.01 -0.68 14.38
CA GLY A 116 9.14 -2.14 14.50
C GLY A 116 10.35 -2.74 13.78
N TYR A 117 11.21 -1.92 13.17
CA TYR A 117 12.38 -2.38 12.42
C TYR A 117 13.62 -1.53 12.69
N ASP A 118 14.79 -2.15 12.59
CA ASP A 118 16.09 -1.45 12.62
C ASP A 118 16.47 -0.91 11.22
N HIS A 119 15.53 -0.19 10.59
CA HIS A 119 15.74 0.45 9.30
C HIS A 119 15.52 1.96 9.42
N LEU A 120 16.53 2.74 9.06
CA LEU A 120 16.43 4.19 8.98
C LEU A 120 15.54 4.62 7.82
N ILE A 121 14.75 5.66 8.07
CA ILE A 121 14.01 6.39 7.06
C ILE A 121 14.98 7.42 6.47
N LEU A 122 15.19 7.36 5.16
CA LEU A 122 16.17 8.14 4.42
C LEU A 122 15.48 9.06 3.41
N SER A 123 16.16 10.17 3.09
CA SER A 123 15.78 11.01 1.95
C SER A 123 16.02 10.27 0.64
N PRO A 124 15.14 10.36 -0.36
CA PRO A 124 15.38 9.81 -1.71
C PRO A 124 16.65 10.32 -2.38
N LEU A 125 17.18 11.47 -1.93
CA LEU A 125 18.44 12.03 -2.42
C LEU A 125 19.62 11.06 -2.31
N VAL A 126 19.56 10.07 -1.41
CA VAL A 126 20.59 9.01 -1.30
C VAL A 126 20.75 8.18 -2.58
N LEU A 127 19.79 8.23 -3.50
CA LEU A 127 19.81 7.49 -4.76
C LEU A 127 20.65 8.15 -5.86
N LYS A 128 20.95 9.46 -5.77
CA LYS A 128 21.55 10.26 -6.85
C LYS A 128 22.80 9.61 -7.47
N ASP A 129 23.66 9.05 -6.63
CA ASP A 129 24.96 8.48 -7.03
C ASP A 129 25.06 6.97 -6.75
N LYS A 130 23.93 6.27 -6.63
CA LYS A 130 23.90 4.85 -6.27
C LYS A 130 23.17 4.02 -7.32
N ASP A 131 23.83 2.99 -7.81
CA ASP A 131 23.12 1.94 -8.54
C ASP A 131 22.20 1.19 -7.58
N SER A 132 20.89 1.35 -7.78
CA SER A 132 19.88 1.06 -6.78
C SER A 132 18.65 0.37 -7.35
N ILE A 133 18.11 -0.55 -6.57
CA ILE A 133 16.80 -1.16 -6.74
C ILE A 133 15.87 -0.55 -5.68
N VAL A 134 14.72 -0.07 -6.12
CA VAL A 134 13.67 0.47 -5.25
C VAL A 134 12.44 -0.42 -5.36
N ILE A 135 12.09 -1.08 -4.26
CA ILE A 135 10.82 -1.77 -4.12
C ILE A 135 9.75 -0.71 -3.84
N LEU A 136 8.73 -0.62 -4.70
CA LEU A 136 7.76 0.47 -4.70
C LEU A 136 6.33 -0.08 -4.75
N LYS A 137 5.56 0.11 -3.67
CA LYS A 137 4.19 -0.42 -3.55
C LYS A 137 3.23 0.56 -2.90
N ASN A 138 3.18 1.78 -3.45
CA ASN A 138 2.48 2.92 -2.86
C ASN A 138 1.09 3.17 -3.47
N GLY A 139 0.55 2.19 -4.18
CA GLY A 139 -0.78 2.24 -4.78
C GLY A 139 -0.91 3.40 -5.78
N VAL A 140 -1.84 4.31 -5.52
CA VAL A 140 -2.18 5.42 -6.45
C VAL A 140 -1.03 6.40 -6.69
N TYR A 141 0.00 6.41 -5.84
CA TYR A 141 1.15 7.33 -5.94
C TYR A 141 2.36 6.70 -6.66
N THR A 142 2.30 5.43 -7.04
CA THR A 142 3.45 4.70 -7.62
C THR A 142 4.06 5.42 -8.82
N GLU A 143 3.26 5.86 -9.79
CA GLU A 143 3.78 6.49 -11.01
C GLU A 143 4.41 7.86 -10.76
N GLU A 144 3.78 8.70 -9.92
CA GLU A 144 4.35 9.99 -9.51
C GLU A 144 5.72 9.81 -8.83
N ILE A 145 5.82 8.82 -7.95
CA ILE A 145 7.06 8.50 -7.24
C ILE A 145 8.13 7.99 -8.21
N LYS A 146 7.80 7.12 -9.18
CA LYS A 146 8.77 6.65 -10.19
C LYS A 146 9.36 7.81 -10.97
N ILE A 147 8.52 8.74 -11.43
CA ILE A 147 8.96 9.91 -12.20
C ILE A 147 9.95 10.72 -11.36
N GLN A 148 9.60 11.04 -10.11
CA GLN A 148 10.48 11.77 -9.19
C GLN A 148 11.83 11.05 -8.99
N LEU A 149 11.81 9.73 -8.79
CA LEU A 149 13.02 8.96 -8.55
C LEU A 149 13.91 8.83 -9.79
N LEU A 150 13.31 8.76 -10.98
CA LEU A 150 14.03 8.75 -12.26
C LEU A 150 14.64 10.12 -12.61
N GLU A 151 14.00 11.21 -12.21
CA GLU A 151 14.58 12.56 -12.29
C GLU A 151 15.84 12.68 -11.41
N LEU A 152 15.83 12.03 -10.24
CA LEU A 152 16.99 11.98 -9.34
C LEU A 152 18.09 11.05 -9.86
N ASN A 153 17.74 9.85 -10.32
CA ASN A 153 18.67 8.87 -10.88
C ASN A 153 17.95 7.99 -11.91
N LYS A 154 18.29 8.20 -13.19
CA LYS A 154 17.72 7.50 -14.36
C LYS A 154 17.99 6.00 -14.38
N ASN A 155 19.00 5.53 -13.64
CA ASN A 155 19.38 4.12 -13.58
C ASN A 155 18.68 3.35 -12.46
N THR A 156 17.80 4.01 -11.69
CA THR A 156 17.02 3.36 -10.63
C THR A 156 16.12 2.28 -11.23
N ILE A 157 16.22 1.07 -10.70
CA ILE A 157 15.36 -0.06 -11.08
C ILE A 157 14.19 -0.14 -10.10
N PHE A 158 12.98 -0.32 -10.62
CA PHE A 158 11.77 -0.44 -9.80
C PHE A 158 11.26 -1.87 -9.77
N LEU A 159 10.85 -2.32 -8.58
CA LEU A 159 10.13 -3.56 -8.35
C LEU A 159 8.74 -3.20 -7.79
N ASP A 160 7.72 -3.27 -8.64
CA ASP A 160 6.35 -2.79 -8.37
C ASP A 160 5.24 -3.69 -8.95
#